data_AF-U5H734-F1
#
_entry.id   AF-U5H734-F1
#
_cell.length_a   1.000
_cell.length_b   1.000
_cell.length_c   1.000
_cell.angle_alpha   90.00
_cell.angle_beta   90.00
_cell.angle_gamma   90.00
#
_symmetry.space_group_name_H-M   'P 1'
#
loop_
_entity.id
_entity.type
_entity.pdbx_description
1 polymer ?
#
loop_
_entity_poly.entity_id
_entity_poly.type
_entity_poly.pdbx_seq_one_letter_code
_entity_poly.pdbx_strand_id
1 'polypeptide(L)'
;MWDFDHCDPRKCSGKKLARLGLMKELRVGQKFQGVVMSPKGTQVVSPSDRDIVASSGVAVVECSWARLEEIPFHKIKSPHERLLPYMIAANPVNYGKPYKLTCLEAVAAALYICSFPTQAEELLSKFSWGHSFWEINGPIISRYQTCSTPESVLEMQEVIIEEMKKEEEERRREKERVEEEGDLLVLNPNHMRGAWRPHHSDEEEGSGEEDDGGGSEDGEDKVDTVTTAVGRTRLD
;
A
#
# COMPACT_ATOMS: atom_id res chain seq x y z
N MET A 1 -0.03 -2.22 17.44
CA MET A 1 0.58 -3.51 17.02
C MET A 1 1.29 -4.15 18.19
N TRP A 2 1.30 -5.47 18.25
CA TRP A 2 2.32 -6.18 19.02
C TRP A 2 3.54 -6.34 18.14
N ASP A 3 4.71 -6.00 18.67
CA ASP A 3 5.98 -6.06 17.97
C ASP A 3 6.88 -7.09 18.67
N PHE A 4 7.47 -8.00 17.89
CA PHE A 4 8.33 -9.06 18.39
C PHE A 4 9.78 -8.92 17.90
N ASP A 5 10.15 -7.78 17.30
CA ASP A 5 11.51 -7.49 16.82
C ASP A 5 12.05 -8.53 15.82
N HIS A 6 11.16 -9.13 15.02
CA HIS A 6 11.53 -10.13 14.02
C HIS A 6 11.95 -9.51 12.68
N CYS A 7 11.70 -8.22 12.48
CA CYS A 7 11.99 -7.49 11.25
C CYS A 7 12.99 -6.36 11.50
N ASP A 8 13.75 -5.99 10.45
CA ASP A 8 14.58 -4.79 10.45
C ASP A 8 13.70 -3.53 10.71
N PRO A 9 13.95 -2.75 11.78
CA PRO A 9 13.16 -1.57 12.12
C PRO A 9 13.05 -0.52 11.01
N ARG A 10 14.03 -0.47 10.10
CA ARG A 10 14.05 0.48 8.99
C ARG A 10 13.09 0.08 7.88
N LYS A 11 12.89 -1.23 7.68
CA LYS A 11 12.06 -1.82 6.62
C LYS A 11 10.66 -2.19 7.10
N CYS A 12 10.46 -2.38 8.40
CA CYS A 12 9.19 -2.74 8.98
C CYS A 12 8.14 -1.63 8.78
N SER A 13 7.04 -1.98 8.10
CA SER A 13 5.91 -1.07 7.86
C SER A 13 5.21 -0.67 9.16
N GLY A 14 5.07 -1.59 10.11
CA GLY A 14 4.49 -1.33 11.43
C GLY A 14 5.30 -0.31 12.23
N LYS A 15 6.61 -0.52 12.35
CA LYS A 15 7.53 0.43 13.02
C LYS A 15 7.60 1.78 12.32
N LYS A 16 7.42 1.83 10.99
CA LYS A 16 7.29 3.11 10.28
C LYS A 16 6.03 3.87 10.70
N LEU A 17 4.88 3.20 10.75
CA LEU A 17 3.63 3.81 11.20
C LEU A 17 3.71 4.27 12.67
N ALA A 18 4.40 3.50 13.52
CA ALA A 18 4.62 3.88 14.92
C ALA A 18 5.44 5.17 15.06
N ARG A 19 6.53 5.31 14.28
CA ARG A 19 7.34 6.54 14.23
C ARG A 19 6.56 7.76 13.75
N LEU A 20 5.57 7.57 12.88
CA LEU A 20 4.70 8.62 12.37
C LEU A 20 3.53 8.95 13.32
N GLY A 21 3.40 8.26 14.45
CA GLY A 21 2.30 8.46 15.41
C GLY A 21 0.95 7.88 14.96
N LEU A 22 0.92 7.13 13.85
CA LEU A 22 -0.30 6.54 13.27
C LEU A 22 -0.61 5.15 13.83
N MET A 23 0.34 4.54 14.55
CA MET A 23 0.18 3.23 15.19
C MET A 23 0.82 3.25 16.57
N LYS A 24 0.17 2.63 17.55
CA LYS A 24 0.72 2.48 18.90
C LYS A 24 1.23 1.06 19.11
N GLU A 25 2.39 0.93 19.73
CA GLU A 25 2.91 -0.36 20.18
C GLU A 25 2.13 -0.84 21.42
N LEU A 26 1.82 -2.14 21.44
CA LEU A 26 1.11 -2.83 22.51
C LEU A 26 2.08 -3.78 23.19
N ARG A 27 2.09 -3.78 24.52
CA ARG A 27 2.93 -4.71 25.29
C ARG A 27 2.37 -6.13 25.19
N VAL A 28 3.25 -7.13 25.23
CA VAL A 28 2.81 -8.54 25.31
C VAL A 28 1.96 -8.74 26.57
N GLY A 29 0.77 -9.33 26.43
CA GLY A 29 -0.20 -9.49 27.51
C GLY A 29 -1.16 -8.30 27.70
N GLN A 30 -0.90 -7.15 27.08
CA GLN A 30 -1.86 -6.05 27.03
C GLN A 30 -3.09 -6.46 26.22
N LYS A 31 -4.28 -6.22 26.77
CA LYS A 31 -5.54 -6.50 26.08
C LYS A 31 -5.83 -5.41 25.05
N PHE A 32 -6.29 -5.81 23.87
CA PHE A 32 -6.86 -4.91 22.86
C PHE A 32 -8.31 -5.31 22.61
N GLN A 33 -9.21 -4.32 22.54
CA GLN A 33 -10.64 -4.55 22.39
C GLN A 33 -11.11 -4.39 20.95
N GLY A 34 -10.26 -3.89 20.05
CA GLY A 34 -10.57 -3.76 18.64
C GLY A 34 -10.29 -5.03 17.85
N VAL A 35 -10.47 -4.93 16.54
CA VAL A 35 -10.17 -6.01 15.60
C VAL A 35 -8.66 -6.24 15.55
N VAL A 36 -8.23 -7.49 15.65
CA VAL A 36 -6.82 -7.86 15.54
C VAL A 36 -6.61 -8.72 14.30
N MET A 37 -5.88 -8.19 13.32
CA MET A 37 -5.43 -8.98 12.19
C MET A 37 -4.32 -9.93 12.65
N SER A 38 -4.63 -11.22 12.68
CA SER A 38 -3.80 -12.28 13.24
C SER A 38 -3.82 -13.50 12.33
N PRO A 39 -2.68 -14.14 12.03
CA PRO A 39 -2.65 -15.40 11.27
C PRO A 39 -3.26 -16.58 12.04
N LYS A 40 -3.59 -16.39 13.33
CA LYS A 40 -4.29 -17.35 14.18
C LYS A 40 -5.74 -16.94 14.47
N GLY A 41 -6.26 -15.94 13.75
CA GLY A 41 -7.67 -15.57 13.82
C GLY A 41 -8.59 -16.74 13.47
N THR A 42 -9.80 -16.72 14.03
CA THR A 42 -10.80 -17.78 13.83
C THR A 42 -11.90 -17.39 12.87
N GLN A 43 -12.08 -16.10 12.62
CA GLN A 43 -13.08 -15.55 11.71
C GLN A 43 -12.40 -14.64 10.69
N VAL A 44 -12.90 -14.58 9.46
CA VAL A 44 -12.43 -13.58 8.50
C VAL A 44 -12.99 -12.20 8.86
N VAL A 45 -12.23 -11.14 8.60
CA VAL A 45 -12.75 -9.76 8.75
C VAL A 45 -13.89 -9.52 7.78
N SER A 46 -14.96 -8.88 8.25
CA SER A 46 -16.16 -8.60 7.47
C SER A 46 -16.73 -7.22 7.80
N PRO A 47 -17.68 -6.70 7.00
CA PRO A 47 -18.33 -5.42 7.29
C PRO A 47 -19.05 -5.36 8.65
N SER A 48 -19.45 -6.50 9.23
CA SER A 48 -20.01 -6.56 10.58
C SER A 48 -19.04 -6.14 11.69
N ASP A 49 -17.73 -6.11 11.43
CA ASP A 49 -16.73 -5.65 12.40
C ASP A 49 -16.66 -4.11 12.51
N ARG A 50 -17.43 -3.38 11.68
CA ARG A 50 -17.39 -1.92 11.60
C ARG A 50 -17.53 -1.21 12.95
N ASP A 51 -18.45 -1.63 13.81
CA ASP A 51 -18.69 -0.97 15.10
C ASP A 51 -17.54 -1.23 16.10
N ILE A 52 -16.91 -2.40 16.02
CA ILE A 52 -15.73 -2.74 16.81
C ILE A 52 -14.55 -1.87 16.36
N VAL A 53 -14.36 -1.72 15.04
CA VAL A 53 -13.32 -0.86 14.47
C VAL A 53 -13.55 0.61 14.83
N ALA A 54 -14.79 1.10 14.75
CA ALA A 54 -15.15 2.47 15.11
C ALA A 54 -14.83 2.80 16.57
N SER A 55 -15.15 1.87 17.48
CA SER A 55 -15.03 2.09 18.93
C SER A 55 -13.61 1.86 19.46
N SER A 56 -12.90 0.87 18.90
CA SER A 56 -11.66 0.35 19.50
C SER A 56 -10.48 0.25 18.53
N GLY A 57 -10.70 0.48 17.23
CA GLY A 57 -9.66 0.48 16.20
C GLY A 57 -9.24 -0.90 15.71
N VAL A 58 -8.14 -0.91 14.95
CA VAL A 58 -7.52 -2.13 14.39
C VAL A 58 -6.11 -2.28 14.93
N ALA A 59 -5.74 -3.50 15.30
CA ALA A 59 -4.38 -3.88 15.62
C ALA A 59 -3.92 -5.03 14.72
N VAL A 60 -2.60 -5.24 14.71
CA VAL A 60 -1.94 -6.28 13.94
C VAL A 60 -0.81 -6.87 14.78
N VAL A 61 -0.51 -8.13 14.51
CA VAL A 61 0.66 -8.82 15.06
C VAL A 61 1.81 -8.65 14.08
N GLU A 62 2.80 -7.83 14.44
CA GLU A 62 4.03 -7.66 13.65
C GLU A 62 4.94 -8.87 13.90
N CYS A 63 5.22 -9.62 12.85
CA CYS A 63 6.15 -10.74 12.91
C CYS A 63 6.66 -11.08 11.51
N SER A 64 7.84 -11.71 11.46
CA SER A 64 8.32 -12.32 10.23
C SER A 64 7.52 -13.59 9.92
N TRP A 65 7.10 -13.74 8.66
CA TRP A 65 6.46 -14.95 8.15
C TRP A 65 7.28 -16.22 8.42
N ALA A 66 8.61 -16.10 8.48
CA ALA A 66 9.51 -17.24 8.72
C ALA A 66 9.59 -17.67 10.19
N ARG A 67 9.14 -16.82 11.13
CA ARG A 67 9.29 -17.01 12.58
C ARG A 67 7.94 -16.97 13.29
N LEU A 68 6.88 -17.42 12.62
CA LEU A 68 5.53 -17.46 13.19
C LEU A 68 5.43 -18.40 14.40
N GLU A 69 6.19 -19.50 14.39
CA GLU A 69 6.17 -20.50 15.47
C GLU A 69 6.72 -19.96 16.80
N GLU A 70 7.57 -18.94 16.74
CA GLU A 70 8.17 -18.31 17.91
C GLU A 70 7.22 -17.31 18.60
N ILE A 71 6.13 -16.92 17.94
CA ILE A 71 5.20 -15.92 18.45
C ILE A 71 4.30 -16.55 19.54
N PRO A 72 4.31 -16.01 20.77
CA PRO A 72 3.46 -16.50 21.85
C PRO A 72 2.02 -16.01 21.66
N PHE A 73 1.30 -16.54 20.67
CA PHE A 73 -0.09 -16.16 20.35
C PHE A 73 -1.01 -16.27 21.58
N HIS A 74 -0.77 -17.22 22.49
CA HIS A 74 -1.51 -17.35 23.75
C HIS A 74 -1.41 -16.12 24.68
N LYS A 75 -0.41 -15.25 24.49
CA LYS A 75 -0.26 -14.00 25.24
C LYS A 75 -0.89 -12.79 24.53
N ILE A 76 -1.31 -12.95 23.29
CA ILE A 76 -2.06 -11.93 22.55
C ILE A 76 -3.51 -12.07 23.00
N LYS A 77 -4.03 -11.03 23.67
CA LYS A 77 -5.36 -11.07 24.27
C LYS A 77 -6.28 -10.11 23.52
N SER A 78 -7.09 -10.67 22.63
CA SER A 78 -8.20 -9.96 22.00
C SER A 78 -9.43 -10.87 21.84
N PRO A 79 -10.64 -10.37 22.09
CA PRO A 79 -11.87 -11.10 21.76
C PRO A 79 -12.17 -11.13 20.25
N HIS A 80 -11.48 -10.32 19.44
CA HIS A 80 -11.81 -10.09 18.04
C HIS A 80 -10.60 -10.31 17.11
N GLU A 81 -9.98 -11.49 17.20
CA GLU A 81 -8.97 -11.89 16.23
C GLU A 81 -9.63 -12.25 14.89
N ARG A 82 -9.07 -11.72 13.80
CA ARG A 82 -9.56 -11.88 12.43
C ARG A 82 -8.47 -12.29 11.47
N LEU A 83 -8.85 -13.13 10.51
CA LEU A 83 -8.08 -13.47 9.31
C LEU A 83 -8.37 -12.45 8.20
N LEU A 84 -7.40 -12.24 7.32
CA LEU A 84 -7.61 -11.47 6.09
C LEU A 84 -8.23 -12.40 5.04
N PRO A 85 -9.26 -11.94 4.29
CA PRO A 85 -9.70 -12.66 3.11
C PRO A 85 -8.63 -12.60 2.01
N TYR A 86 -8.85 -13.35 0.93
CA TYR A 86 -7.98 -13.35 -0.23
C TYR A 86 -7.75 -11.94 -0.74
N MET A 87 -6.48 -11.56 -0.80
CA MET A 87 -6.01 -10.29 -1.32
C MET A 87 -4.59 -10.46 -1.85
N ILE A 88 -4.21 -9.54 -2.72
CA ILE A 88 -2.94 -9.55 -3.44
C ILE A 88 -2.03 -8.48 -2.85
N ALA A 89 -0.79 -8.85 -2.58
CA ALA A 89 0.22 -7.92 -2.12
C ALA A 89 0.59 -6.88 -3.18
N ALA A 90 0.58 -5.60 -2.78
CA ALA A 90 1.10 -4.47 -3.55
C ALA A 90 2.48 -4.00 -3.05
N ASN A 91 2.94 -4.53 -1.92
CA ASN A 91 4.27 -4.22 -1.39
C ASN A 91 5.40 -4.69 -2.33
N PRO A 92 6.53 -3.96 -2.42
CA PRO A 92 7.62 -4.29 -3.34
C PRO A 92 8.29 -5.66 -3.12
N VAL A 93 8.15 -6.25 -1.93
CA VAL A 93 8.82 -7.52 -1.59
C VAL A 93 8.02 -8.73 -2.11
N ASN A 94 6.70 -8.66 -2.04
CA ASN A 94 5.80 -9.76 -2.40
C ASN A 94 4.78 -9.37 -3.46
N TYR A 95 5.07 -8.36 -4.28
CA TYR A 95 4.16 -7.84 -5.29
C TYR A 95 3.51 -8.97 -6.12
N GLY A 96 2.19 -8.94 -6.23
CA GLY A 96 1.40 -9.92 -6.97
C GLY A 96 1.18 -11.26 -6.25
N LYS A 97 1.80 -11.49 -5.08
CA LYS A 97 1.61 -12.76 -4.34
C LYS A 97 0.36 -12.69 -3.47
N PRO A 98 -0.54 -13.69 -3.53
CA PRO A 98 -1.71 -13.74 -2.67
C PRO A 98 -1.32 -14.00 -1.22
N TYR A 99 -2.10 -13.47 -0.27
CA TYR A 99 -1.94 -13.63 1.18
C TYR A 99 -0.62 -13.10 1.80
N LYS A 100 0.29 -12.55 1.00
CA LYS A 100 1.60 -12.04 1.46
C LYS A 100 1.60 -10.54 1.73
N LEU A 101 0.57 -10.10 2.44
CA LEU A 101 0.37 -8.70 2.83
C LEU A 101 1.33 -8.31 3.95
N THR A 102 1.74 -7.04 3.94
CA THR A 102 2.46 -6.39 5.04
C THR A 102 1.50 -6.01 6.17
N CYS A 103 2.02 -5.70 7.36
CA CYS A 103 1.21 -5.20 8.47
C CYS A 103 0.43 -3.92 8.11
N LEU A 104 0.98 -3.08 7.22
CA LEU A 104 0.27 -1.90 6.71
C LEU A 104 -0.95 -2.33 5.87
N GLU A 105 -0.72 -3.16 4.86
CA GLU A 105 -1.78 -3.60 3.95
C GLU A 105 -2.86 -4.39 4.69
N ALA A 106 -2.48 -5.19 5.69
CA ALA A 106 -3.42 -5.89 6.57
C ALA A 106 -4.36 -4.93 7.31
N VAL A 107 -3.81 -3.85 7.88
CA VAL A 107 -4.62 -2.84 8.59
C VAL A 107 -5.46 -2.03 7.61
N ALA A 108 -4.89 -1.62 6.47
CA ALA A 108 -5.61 -0.89 5.44
C ALA A 108 -6.78 -1.72 4.87
N ALA A 109 -6.56 -3.01 4.61
CA ALA A 109 -7.59 -3.93 4.17
C ALA A 109 -8.76 -4.03 5.16
N ALA A 110 -8.46 -4.22 6.45
CA ALA A 110 -9.48 -4.27 7.49
C ALA A 110 -10.28 -2.97 7.55
N LEU A 111 -9.62 -1.82 7.47
CA LEU A 111 -10.27 -0.51 7.43
C LEU A 111 -11.17 -0.36 6.21
N TYR A 112 -10.71 -0.73 5.01
CA TYR A 112 -11.54 -0.67 3.82
C TYR A 112 -12.76 -1.59 3.90
N ILE A 113 -12.59 -2.85 4.29
CA ILE A 113 -13.70 -3.82 4.43
C ILE A 113 -14.74 -3.31 5.43
N CYS A 114 -14.30 -2.69 6.53
CA CYS A 114 -15.17 -2.08 7.53
C CYS A 114 -15.69 -0.67 7.17
N SER A 115 -15.52 -0.21 5.92
CA SER A 115 -16.00 1.09 5.41
C SER A 115 -15.33 2.33 6.04
N PHE A 116 -14.01 2.27 6.27
CA PHE A 116 -13.15 3.37 6.71
C PHE A 116 -12.08 3.74 5.66
N PRO A 117 -12.47 4.18 4.45
CA PRO A 117 -11.53 4.42 3.36
C PRO A 117 -10.55 5.56 3.66
N THR A 118 -11.01 6.66 4.27
CA THR A 118 -10.16 7.82 4.58
C THR A 118 -8.98 7.44 5.48
N GLN A 119 -9.23 6.64 6.52
CA GLN A 119 -8.17 6.16 7.41
C GLN A 119 -7.22 5.20 6.70
N ALA A 120 -7.74 4.32 5.84
CA ALA A 120 -6.91 3.41 5.06
C ALA A 120 -6.00 4.15 4.08
N GLU A 121 -6.55 5.14 3.35
CA GLU A 121 -5.82 6.01 2.42
C GLU A 121 -4.76 6.84 3.14
N GLU A 122 -5.06 7.38 4.32
CA GLU A 122 -4.09 8.12 5.12
C GLU A 122 -2.87 7.24 5.47
N LEU A 123 -3.09 5.99 5.89
CA LEU A 123 -2.01 5.05 6.19
C LEU A 123 -1.19 4.70 4.94
N LEU A 124 -1.87 4.41 3.83
CA LEU A 124 -1.23 4.03 2.57
C LEU A 124 -0.43 5.18 1.95
N SER A 125 -0.91 6.43 2.08
CA SER A 125 -0.23 7.64 1.57
C SER A 125 1.18 7.82 2.12
N LYS A 126 1.52 7.20 3.26
CA LYS A 126 2.86 7.27 3.86
C LYS A 126 3.88 6.38 3.15
N PHE A 127 3.47 5.62 2.14
CA PHE A 127 4.31 4.71 1.38
C PHE A 127 4.18 5.05 -0.12
N SER A 128 5.31 5.16 -0.82
CA SER A 128 5.33 5.53 -2.24
C SER A 128 4.52 4.57 -3.11
N TRP A 129 4.52 3.29 -2.78
CA TRP A 129 3.76 2.21 -3.44
C TRP A 129 2.35 2.01 -2.87
N GLY A 130 1.94 2.78 -1.84
CA GLY A 130 0.68 2.53 -1.14
C GLY A 130 -0.56 2.69 -2.02
N HIS A 131 -0.51 3.55 -3.04
CA HIS A 131 -1.59 3.73 -4.02
C HIS A 131 -1.89 2.43 -4.79
N SER A 132 -0.86 1.66 -5.13
CA SER A 132 -0.99 0.40 -5.86
C SER A 132 -1.79 -0.66 -5.11
N PHE A 133 -1.89 -0.56 -3.77
CA PHE A 133 -2.73 -1.48 -3.00
C PHE A 133 -4.20 -1.37 -3.38
N TRP A 134 -4.71 -0.14 -3.54
CA TRP A 134 -6.09 0.09 -3.94
C TRP A 134 -6.30 -0.22 -5.43
N GLU A 135 -5.33 0.06 -6.29
CA GLU A 135 -5.44 -0.24 -7.73
C GLU A 135 -5.62 -1.74 -7.99
N ILE A 136 -4.91 -2.58 -7.22
CA ILE A 136 -4.98 -4.04 -7.36
C ILE A 136 -6.20 -4.60 -6.64
N ASN A 137 -6.41 -4.20 -5.38
CA ASN A 137 -7.41 -4.85 -4.53
C ASN A 137 -8.75 -4.10 -4.47
N GLY A 138 -8.87 -2.89 -5.00
CA GLY A 138 -10.10 -2.09 -4.98
C GLY A 138 -11.33 -2.87 -5.48
N PRO A 139 -11.27 -3.51 -6.67
CA PRO A 139 -12.37 -4.34 -7.16
C PRO A 139 -12.74 -5.52 -6.24
N ILE A 140 -11.74 -6.14 -5.60
CA ILE A 140 -11.93 -7.26 -4.66
C ILE A 140 -12.59 -6.74 -3.36
N ILE A 141 -12.07 -5.65 -2.82
CA ILE A 141 -12.56 -5.01 -1.60
C ILE A 141 -13.99 -4.53 -1.77
N SER A 142 -14.33 -3.91 -2.91
CA SER A 142 -15.70 -3.46 -3.18
C SER A 142 -16.70 -4.61 -3.15
N ARG A 143 -16.31 -5.82 -3.59
CA ARG A 143 -17.16 -7.01 -3.46
C ARG A 143 -17.29 -7.45 -2.01
N TYR A 144 -16.21 -7.49 -1.24
CA TYR A 144 -16.27 -7.82 0.20
C TYR A 144 -17.11 -6.82 1.01
N GLN A 145 -17.17 -5.55 0.60
CA GLN A 145 -18.03 -4.54 1.23
C GLN A 145 -19.53 -4.82 1.02
N THR A 146 -19.92 -5.60 0.00
CA THR A 146 -21.32 -6.02 -0.20
C THR A 146 -21.74 -7.17 0.71
N CYS A 147 -20.76 -7.87 1.31
CA CYS A 147 -21.00 -8.95 2.25
C CYS A 147 -21.48 -8.42 3.62
N SER A 148 -22.11 -9.27 4.42
CA SER A 148 -22.58 -8.87 5.76
C SER A 148 -21.95 -9.69 6.88
N THR A 149 -21.70 -10.98 6.65
CA THR A 149 -21.15 -11.90 7.66
C THR A 149 -19.78 -12.45 7.24
N PRO A 150 -18.97 -12.95 8.19
CA PRO A 150 -17.71 -13.63 7.86
C PRO A 150 -17.88 -14.78 6.87
N GLU A 151 -18.97 -15.54 6.96
CA GLU A 151 -19.27 -16.65 6.06
C GLU A 151 -19.50 -16.14 4.63
N SER A 152 -20.30 -15.08 4.47
CA SER A 152 -20.55 -14.48 3.15
C SER A 152 -19.27 -13.90 2.50
N VAL A 153 -18.29 -13.48 3.31
CA VAL A 153 -16.98 -13.03 2.81
C VAL A 153 -16.17 -14.22 2.29
N LEU A 154 -16.23 -15.38 2.94
CA LEU A 154 -15.57 -16.60 2.49
C LEU A 154 -16.19 -17.15 1.19
N GLU A 155 -17.52 -17.14 1.08
CA GLU A 155 -18.22 -17.52 -0.16
C GLU A 155 -17.83 -16.59 -1.32
N MET A 156 -17.84 -15.27 -1.09
CA MET A 156 -17.39 -14.29 -2.08
C MET A 156 -15.92 -14.48 -2.45
N GLN A 157 -15.08 -14.84 -1.47
CA GLN A 157 -13.67 -15.15 -1.71
C GLN A 157 -13.51 -16.35 -2.66
N GLU A 158 -14.28 -17.42 -2.49
CA GLU A 158 -14.22 -18.58 -3.38
C GLU A 158 -14.60 -18.21 -4.82
N VAL A 159 -15.68 -17.45 -4.99
CA VAL A 159 -16.11 -16.94 -6.31
C VAL A 159 -15.00 -16.11 -6.96
N ILE A 160 -14.40 -15.18 -6.22
CA ILE A 160 -13.31 -14.34 -6.71
C ILE A 160 -12.10 -15.19 -7.14
N ILE A 161 -11.72 -16.19 -6.34
CA ILE A 161 -10.60 -17.09 -6.66
C ILE A 161 -10.88 -17.91 -7.93
N GLU A 162 -12.10 -18.42 -8.09
CA GLU A 162 -12.50 -19.17 -9.29
C GLU A 162 -12.49 -18.30 -10.55
N GLU A 163 -13.01 -17.08 -10.48
CA GLU A 163 -12.96 -16.11 -11.57
C GLU A 163 -11.52 -15.81 -11.98
N MET A 164 -10.64 -15.52 -11.02
CA MET A 164 -9.23 -15.22 -11.32
C MET A 164 -8.48 -16.42 -11.91
N LYS A 165 -8.75 -17.65 -11.45
CA LYS A 165 -8.17 -18.86 -12.05
C LYS A 165 -8.62 -19.03 -13.49
N LYS A 166 -9.90 -18.79 -13.78
CA LYS A 166 -10.45 -18.87 -15.13
C LYS A 166 -9.81 -17.83 -16.05
N GLU A 167 -9.70 -16.58 -15.60
CA GLU A 167 -9.01 -15.52 -16.35
C GLU A 167 -7.52 -15.85 -16.63
N GLU A 168 -6.83 -16.45 -15.66
CA GLU A 168 -5.43 -16.87 -15.82
C GLU A 168 -5.31 -18.02 -16.83
N GLU A 169 -6.20 -19.01 -16.79
CA GLU A 169 -6.24 -20.10 -17.75
C GLU A 169 -6.55 -19.62 -19.17
N GLU A 170 -7.51 -18.71 -19.33
CA GLU A 170 -7.84 -18.12 -20.63
C GLU A 170 -6.66 -17.34 -21.22
N ARG A 171 -5.98 -16.54 -20.39
CA ARG A 171 -4.77 -15.80 -20.80
C ARG A 171 -3.63 -16.74 -21.18
N ARG A 172 -3.46 -17.85 -20.45
CA ARG A 172 -2.45 -18.86 -20.79
C ARG A 172 -2.75 -19.52 -22.13
N ARG A 173 -4.01 -19.93 -22.37
CA ARG A 173 -4.44 -20.53 -23.64
C ARG A 173 -4.28 -19.57 -24.81
N GLU A 174 -4.61 -18.29 -24.61
CA GLU A 174 -4.41 -17.26 -25.64
C GLU A 174 -2.93 -17.09 -25.96
N LYS A 175 -2.07 -17.01 -24.94
CA LYS A 175 -0.63 -16.92 -25.13
C LYS A 175 -0.08 -18.14 -25.89
N GLU A 176 -0.50 -19.35 -25.54
CA GLU A 176 -0.13 -20.59 -26.24
C GLU A 176 -0.58 -20.54 -27.72
N ARG A 177 -1.81 -20.08 -28.00
CA ARG A 177 -2.32 -19.94 -29.37
C ARG A 177 -1.48 -18.95 -30.20
N VAL A 178 -1.12 -17.81 -29.63
CA VAL A 178 -0.35 -16.79 -30.34
C VAL A 178 1.10 -17.22 -30.56
N GLU A 179 1.70 -17.95 -29.61
CA GLU A 179 3.02 -18.58 -29.79
C GLU A 179 3.02 -19.62 -30.92
N GLU A 180 1.93 -20.40 -31.07
CA GLU A 180 1.75 -21.34 -32.19
C GLU A 180 1.55 -20.63 -33.55
N GLU A 181 0.83 -19.51 -33.57
CA GLU A 181 0.58 -18.70 -34.78
C GLU A 181 1.84 -17.92 -35.24
N GLY A 182 2.88 -17.82 -34.39
CA GLY A 182 4.18 -17.25 -34.73
C GLY A 182 4.24 -15.72 -34.78
N ASP A 183 3.20 -15.02 -34.35
CA ASP A 183 3.15 -13.56 -34.28
C ASP A 183 3.55 -13.06 -32.88
N LEU A 184 4.81 -12.66 -32.73
CA LEU A 184 5.37 -12.19 -31.45
C LEU A 184 4.98 -10.74 -31.10
N LEU A 185 4.22 -10.04 -31.96
CA LEU A 185 3.77 -8.67 -31.73
C LEU A 185 2.46 -8.63 -30.91
N VAL A 186 2.45 -9.35 -29.78
CA VAL A 186 1.31 -9.34 -28.85
C VAL A 186 1.46 -8.19 -27.85
N LEU A 187 0.39 -7.44 -27.63
CA LEU A 187 0.36 -6.39 -26.61
C LEU A 187 0.70 -7.00 -25.24
N ASN A 188 1.66 -6.40 -24.53
CA ASN A 188 1.98 -6.81 -23.17
C ASN A 188 0.77 -6.53 -22.25
N PRO A 189 0.10 -7.56 -21.71
CA PRO A 189 -1.09 -7.37 -20.88
C PRO A 189 -0.81 -6.55 -19.61
N ASN A 190 0.44 -6.54 -19.12
CA ASN A 190 0.84 -5.73 -17.96
C ASN A 190 0.83 -4.21 -18.25
N HIS A 191 0.73 -3.78 -19.51
CA HIS A 191 0.56 -2.37 -19.88
C HIS A 191 -0.91 -1.95 -20.07
N MET A 192 -1.88 -2.88 -19.96
CA MET A 192 -3.30 -2.55 -20.19
C MET A 192 -4.01 -1.97 -18.96
N ARG A 193 -3.46 -2.13 -17.75
CA ARG A 193 -4.02 -1.57 -16.50
C ARG A 193 -3.17 -0.41 -15.97
N GLY A 194 -3.24 0.75 -16.64
CA GLY A 194 -2.92 2.06 -16.04
C GLY A 194 -1.44 2.47 -15.89
N ALA A 195 -1.03 3.39 -16.77
CA ALA A 195 -0.09 4.50 -16.54
C ALA A 195 1.41 4.19 -16.23
N TRP A 196 2.18 3.88 -17.28
CA TRP A 196 3.48 4.55 -17.41
C TRP A 196 3.19 5.99 -17.84
N ARG A 197 3.29 6.96 -16.92
CA ARG A 197 3.51 8.35 -17.31
C ARG A 197 4.94 8.41 -17.86
N PRO A 198 5.16 8.83 -19.12
CA PRO A 198 6.51 9.12 -19.58
C PRO A 198 7.11 10.14 -18.61
N HIS A 199 8.31 9.84 -18.11
CA HIS A 199 9.13 10.85 -17.45
C HIS A 199 9.13 12.09 -18.34
N HIS A 200 8.78 13.25 -17.78
CA HIS A 200 9.10 14.54 -18.36
C HIS A 200 10.59 14.52 -18.74
N SER A 201 10.87 14.36 -20.03
CA SER A 201 12.11 14.84 -20.62
C SER A 201 11.87 16.31 -20.86
N ASP A 202 12.26 17.13 -19.89
CA ASP A 202 12.68 18.48 -20.21
C ASP A 202 13.84 18.36 -21.21
N GLU A 203 13.85 19.28 -22.18
CA GLU A 203 14.76 19.43 -23.33
C GLU A 203 14.18 19.00 -24.68
N GLU A 204 13.43 19.92 -25.30
CA GLU A 204 13.73 20.33 -26.68
C GLU A 204 13.70 21.86 -26.75
N GLU A 205 14.88 22.47 -26.71
CA GLU A 205 15.13 23.69 -27.46
C GLU A 205 15.20 23.33 -28.96
N GLY A 206 14.56 24.14 -29.81
CA GLY A 206 14.53 23.90 -31.26
C GLY A 206 13.93 25.03 -32.09
N SER A 207 14.50 26.23 -31.95
CA SER A 207 14.74 27.30 -32.96
C SER A 207 13.79 27.57 -34.15
N GLY A 208 13.47 28.87 -34.31
CA GLY A 208 13.40 29.64 -35.58
C GLY A 208 12.00 30.13 -35.97
N GLU A 209 11.73 31.37 -36.41
CA GLU A 209 12.46 32.62 -36.68
C GLU A 209 11.39 33.75 -36.85
N GLU A 210 11.73 35.01 -36.47
CA GLU A 210 11.35 36.35 -37.01
C GLU A 210 9.84 36.72 -37.25
N ASP A 211 9.27 37.92 -37.11
CA ASP A 211 9.70 39.33 -37.00
C ASP A 211 8.50 40.20 -36.48
N ASP A 212 8.84 41.43 -36.09
CA ASP A 212 8.05 42.68 -36.07
C ASP A 212 7.44 43.21 -34.75
N GLY A 213 7.90 44.40 -34.35
CA GLY A 213 6.93 45.46 -33.98
C GLY A 213 7.03 46.23 -32.65
N GLY A 214 8.21 46.73 -32.25
CA GLY A 214 8.35 48.10 -31.71
C GLY A 214 8.15 48.43 -30.21
N GLY A 215 9.15 49.14 -29.64
CA GLY A 215 8.89 50.36 -28.85
C GLY A 215 9.44 50.50 -27.42
N SER A 216 10.62 51.14 -27.31
CA SER A 216 11.07 52.15 -26.29
C SER A 216 11.30 51.74 -24.81
N GLU A 217 12.56 51.81 -24.33
CA GLU A 217 13.16 52.86 -23.45
C GLU A 217 12.79 52.63 -21.95
N ASP A 218 13.64 52.65 -20.92
CA ASP A 218 15.01 53.07 -20.60
C ASP A 218 15.45 52.21 -19.38
N GLY A 219 16.73 51.95 -19.12
CA GLY A 219 17.55 52.89 -18.34
C GLY A 219 18.47 52.12 -17.38
N GLU A 220 19.65 52.71 -17.17
CA GLU A 220 20.92 52.12 -16.75
C GLU A 220 21.10 51.78 -15.25
N ASP A 221 22.27 51.17 -15.00
CA ASP A 221 23.17 51.27 -13.83
C ASP A 221 23.36 49.96 -13.02
N LYS A 222 24.50 49.27 -13.19
CA LYS A 222 25.79 49.43 -12.43
C LYS A 222 25.65 49.00 -10.96
N VAL A 223 26.55 48.30 -10.29
CA VAL A 223 27.93 47.82 -10.49
C VAL A 223 28.24 46.88 -9.31
N ASP A 224 29.10 45.89 -9.55
CA ASP A 224 30.04 45.19 -8.67
C ASP A 224 29.97 45.38 -7.13
N THR A 225 30.10 44.30 -6.35
CA THR A 225 31.42 43.73 -5.98
C THR A 225 31.27 42.74 -4.82
N VAL A 226 31.90 41.59 -5.03
CA VAL A 226 32.44 40.60 -4.09
C VAL A 226 32.94 41.19 -2.75
N THR A 227 32.69 40.52 -1.60
CA THR A 227 33.76 40.10 -0.69
C THR A 227 33.33 39.12 0.40
N THR A 228 34.26 38.20 0.61
CA THR A 228 34.31 36.98 1.40
C THR A 228 34.69 37.25 2.87
N ALA A 229 34.63 36.19 3.67
CA ALA A 229 35.37 35.92 4.92
C ALA A 229 34.64 36.30 6.23
N VAL A 230 34.10 35.32 6.96
CA VAL A 230 34.79 34.42 7.90
C VAL A 230 35.20 35.12 9.20
N GLY A 231 34.34 34.93 10.21
CA GLY A 231 34.66 34.37 11.53
C GLY A 231 35.72 35.03 12.41
N ARG A 232 35.32 35.39 13.65
CA ARG A 232 35.88 34.81 14.90
C ARG A 232 35.25 35.42 16.17
N THR A 233 34.71 34.54 17.00
CA THR A 233 34.93 34.38 18.46
C THR A 233 34.91 35.58 19.43
N ARG A 234 33.96 35.47 20.38
CA ARG A 234 34.06 35.46 21.88
C ARG A 234 34.16 36.76 22.71
N LEU A 235 33.43 36.69 23.83
CA LEU A 235 33.53 37.38 25.15
C LEU A 235 32.92 38.78 25.16
N ASP A 236 32.02 39.16 26.09
CA ASP A 236 31.72 38.68 27.45
C ASP A 236 30.21 38.43 27.69
#